data_AF-A0A1G0XUS7-F1
#
_entry.id   AF-A0A1G0XUS7-F1
#
_cell.length_a   1.000
_cell.length_b   1.000
_cell.length_c   1.000
_cell.angle_alpha   90.00
_cell.angle_beta   90.00
_cell.angle_gamma   90.00
#
_symmetry.space_group_name_H-M   'P 1'
#
loop_
_entity.id
_entity.type
_entity.pdbx_description
1 polymer ?
#
loop_
_entity_poly.entity_id
_entity_poly.type
_entity_poly.pdbx_seq_one_letter_code
_entity_poly.pdbx_strand_id
1 'polypeptide(L)'
;MNTIRSIALFLAVIFISLFVFPQNLYSQAARQQIIRDVSISVEPVDTPIWKVINVMEKGGIKPRKWLQIEVDFTTGASNKANESLDNVTAEFEMLLPTSDAPNASVVLISGKAAYWAIALDGQVHHLIAFVPPRILEKFSGSSRMSKSDAKKIETKVIFKYNDAEIATGYQVARQSTAAQVAERFAKAKTLPNLVRQKDAILGQDKTPWSVLNYDYFEQVNPDVK
;
A
#
# COMPACT_ATOMS: atom_id res chain seq x y z
N MET A 1 -22.08 -65.72 7.97
CA MET A 1 -21.25 -64.89 8.89
C MET A 1 -20.41 -63.79 8.19
N ASN A 2 -20.28 -63.77 6.86
CA ASN A 2 -19.44 -62.76 6.18
C ASN A 2 -20.14 -61.42 5.87
N THR A 3 -21.47 -61.38 5.82
CA THR A 3 -22.24 -60.16 5.51
C THR A 3 -22.28 -59.15 6.67
N ILE A 4 -22.28 -59.63 7.92
CA ILE A 4 -22.35 -58.76 9.11
C ILE A 4 -21.03 -58.00 9.34
N ARG A 5 -19.88 -58.61 9.01
CA ARG A 5 -18.57 -57.96 9.11
C ARG A 5 -18.38 -56.82 8.09
N SER A 6 -19.00 -56.92 6.91
CA SER A 6 -18.88 -55.89 5.87
C SER A 6 -19.66 -54.61 6.20
N ILE A 7 -20.80 -54.73 6.88
CA ILE A 7 -21.63 -53.58 7.27
C ILE A 7 -20.99 -52.80 8.42
N ALA A 8 -20.39 -53.50 9.38
CA ALA A 8 -19.68 -52.87 10.50
C ALA A 8 -18.45 -52.07 10.04
N LEU A 9 -17.72 -52.55 9.02
CA LEU A 9 -16.58 -51.83 8.45
C LEU A 9 -17.02 -50.56 7.69
N PHE A 10 -18.14 -50.64 6.97
CA PHE A 10 -18.67 -49.51 6.20
C PHE A 10 -19.19 -48.38 7.11
N LEU A 11 -19.86 -48.74 8.22
CA LEU A 11 -20.31 -47.76 9.23
C LEU A 11 -19.15 -47.10 9.97
N ALA A 12 -18.06 -47.84 10.25
CA ALA A 12 -16.87 -47.27 10.88
C ALA A 12 -16.16 -46.24 9.98
N VAL A 13 -16.10 -46.48 8.66
CA VAL A 13 -15.49 -45.53 7.70
C VAL A 13 -16.33 -44.26 7.57
N ILE A 14 -17.67 -44.36 7.56
CA ILE A 14 -18.56 -43.19 7.53
C ILE A 14 -18.41 -42.35 8.81
N PHE A 15 -18.36 -42.99 9.98
CA PHE A 15 -18.17 -42.28 11.26
C PHE A 15 -16.81 -41.57 11.35
N ILE A 16 -15.72 -42.18 10.86
CA ILE A 16 -14.40 -41.52 10.83
C ILE A 16 -14.40 -40.36 9.82
N SER A 17 -15.08 -40.48 8.68
CA SER A 17 -15.20 -39.38 7.71
C SER A 17 -16.01 -38.18 8.22
N LEU A 18 -16.98 -38.38 9.11
CA LEU A 18 -17.77 -37.30 9.70
C LEU A 18 -17.03 -36.54 10.81
N PHE A 19 -15.99 -37.13 11.41
CA PHE A 19 -15.18 -36.48 12.45
C PHE A 19 -13.92 -35.78 11.92
N VAL A 20 -13.45 -36.10 10.71
CA VAL A 20 -12.26 -35.45 10.12
C VAL A 20 -12.60 -34.17 9.33
N PHE A 21 -13.89 -33.90 9.05
CA PHE A 21 -14.30 -32.81 8.14
C PHE A 21 -14.97 -31.54 8.73
N PRO A 22 -15.31 -31.36 10.02
CA PRO A 22 -15.82 -30.06 10.46
C PRO A 22 -14.75 -29.11 11.04
N GLN A 23 -13.51 -29.57 11.30
CA GLN A 23 -12.54 -28.72 12.00
C GLN A 23 -11.90 -27.61 11.14
N ASN A 24 -11.99 -27.69 9.81
CA ASN A 24 -11.42 -26.67 8.94
C ASN A 24 -12.42 -25.56 8.54
N LEU A 25 -13.71 -25.69 8.87
CA LEU A 25 -14.72 -24.69 8.52
C LEU A 25 -14.85 -23.56 9.55
N TYR A 26 -14.31 -23.72 10.75
CA TYR A 26 -14.38 -22.70 11.81
C TYR A 26 -13.18 -21.75 11.89
N SER A 27 -12.12 -21.96 11.10
CA SER A 27 -11.00 -21.01 11.02
C SER A 27 -11.24 -19.84 10.04
N GLN A 28 -12.44 -19.74 9.47
CA GLN A 28 -12.91 -18.56 8.74
C GLN A 28 -13.90 -17.72 9.55
N ALA A 29 -13.91 -17.88 10.89
CA ALA A 29 -14.45 -16.84 11.76
C ALA A 29 -13.73 -15.53 11.40
N ALA A 30 -14.50 -14.60 10.84
CA ALA A 30 -14.08 -13.31 10.30
C ALA A 30 -12.80 -12.81 10.98
N ARG A 31 -11.66 -12.85 10.28
CA ARG A 31 -10.56 -11.94 10.59
C ARG A 31 -11.20 -10.56 10.48
N GLN A 32 -11.55 -9.96 11.61
CA GLN A 32 -11.92 -8.55 11.64
C GLN A 32 -10.80 -7.85 10.87
N GLN A 33 -11.14 -7.27 9.72
CA GLN A 33 -10.17 -6.49 8.96
C GLN A 33 -9.62 -5.46 9.94
N ILE A 34 -8.33 -5.58 10.25
CA ILE A 34 -7.69 -4.78 11.29
C ILE A 34 -7.54 -3.35 10.77
N ILE A 35 -7.30 -3.22 9.46
CA ILE A 35 -7.28 -1.97 8.70
C ILE A 35 -8.45 -1.98 7.71
N ARG A 36 -9.20 -0.89 7.62
CA ARG A 36 -10.42 -0.72 6.82
C ARG A 36 -10.43 0.64 6.14
N ASP A 37 -11.41 0.82 5.24
CA ASP A 37 -11.74 2.09 4.60
C ASP A 37 -10.55 2.83 3.96
N VAL A 38 -9.62 2.07 3.39
CA VAL A 38 -8.38 2.61 2.82
C VAL A 38 -8.69 3.49 1.61
N SER A 39 -8.37 4.78 1.71
CA SER A 39 -8.47 5.79 0.67
C SER A 39 -7.07 6.26 0.28
N ILE A 40 -6.83 6.43 -1.02
CA ILE A 40 -5.53 6.90 -1.53
C ILE A 40 -5.75 8.14 -2.39
N SER A 41 -5.04 9.21 -2.07
CA SER A 41 -4.98 10.41 -2.90
C SER A 41 -3.56 10.65 -3.40
N VAL A 42 -3.45 11.15 -4.63
CA VAL A 42 -2.16 11.40 -5.29
C VAL A 42 -2.15 12.78 -5.89
N GLU A 43 -1.21 13.62 -5.44
CA GLU A 43 -1.13 15.03 -5.83
C GLU A 43 0.31 15.50 -6.11
N PRO A 44 0.52 16.38 -7.09
CA PRO A 44 1.80 17.04 -7.30
C PRO A 44 2.02 18.13 -6.24
N VAL A 45 3.17 18.09 -5.57
CA VAL A 45 3.52 19.04 -4.50
C VAL A 45 4.90 19.67 -4.73
N ASP A 46 5.06 20.93 -4.29
CA ASP A 46 6.36 21.61 -4.31
C ASP A 46 7.21 21.16 -3.14
N THR A 47 8.54 21.13 -3.34
CA THR A 47 9.46 20.93 -2.22
C THR A 47 9.26 22.06 -1.19
N PRO A 48 9.19 21.76 0.13
CA PRO A 48 9.09 22.78 1.16
C PRO A 48 10.25 23.75 1.08
N ILE A 49 9.96 25.05 1.24
CA ILE A 49 10.97 26.11 1.21
C ILE A 49 11.31 26.48 2.65
N TRP A 50 12.54 26.19 3.05
CA TRP A 50 13.10 26.60 4.34
C TRP A 50 13.72 27.99 4.21
N LYS A 51 13.20 28.96 4.95
CA LYS A 51 13.88 30.27 5.08
C LYS A 51 15.03 30.11 6.06
N VAL A 52 16.24 29.93 5.53
CA VAL A 52 17.45 29.83 6.34
C VAL A 52 18.13 31.20 6.39
N ILE A 53 18.37 31.72 7.59
CA ILE A 53 19.09 32.98 7.81
C ILE A 53 20.60 32.68 7.69
N ASN A 54 21.35 33.54 6.99
CA ASN A 54 22.81 33.46 6.81
C ASN A 54 23.36 32.29 5.96
N VAL A 55 22.58 31.76 5.00
CA VAL A 55 23.08 30.77 4.02
C VAL A 55 22.92 31.33 2.61
N MET A 56 23.94 31.14 1.76
CA MET A 56 23.84 31.47 0.34
C MET A 56 22.72 30.64 -0.32
N GLU A 57 21.69 31.32 -0.81
CA GLU A 57 20.72 30.70 -1.69
C GLU A 57 21.43 30.20 -2.95
N LYS A 58 21.36 28.89 -3.21
CA LYS A 58 21.80 28.34 -4.49
C LYS A 58 20.74 28.66 -5.53
N GLY A 59 20.94 29.75 -6.27
CA GLY A 59 20.10 30.13 -7.40
C GLY A 59 20.06 29.05 -8.50
N GLY A 60 19.01 29.10 -9.34
CA GLY A 60 18.89 28.24 -10.52
C GLY A 60 18.18 26.89 -10.32
N ILE A 61 17.58 26.64 -9.15
CA ILE A 61 16.75 25.44 -8.93
C ILE A 61 15.45 25.60 -9.73
N LYS A 62 15.33 24.86 -10.84
CA LYS A 62 14.08 24.78 -11.58
C LYS A 62 13.01 24.13 -10.68
N PRO A 63 11.78 24.69 -10.62
CA PRO A 63 10.72 24.11 -9.82
C PRO A 63 10.38 22.72 -10.36
N ARG A 64 10.51 21.74 -9.45
CA ARG A 64 10.25 20.32 -9.67
C ARG A 64 9.18 19.88 -8.69
N LYS A 65 8.14 19.22 -9.18
CA LYS A 65 7.09 18.66 -8.32
C LYS A 65 7.47 17.25 -7.91
N TRP A 66 7.25 16.97 -6.64
CA TRP A 66 7.13 15.60 -6.14
C TRP A 66 5.72 15.12 -6.42
N LEU A 67 5.53 13.81 -6.42
CA LEU A 67 4.20 13.22 -6.36
C LEU A 67 3.97 12.71 -4.94
N GLN A 68 3.07 13.34 -4.20
CA GLN A 68 2.64 12.93 -2.87
C GLN A 68 1.59 11.83 -3.00
N ILE A 69 1.72 10.78 -2.21
CA ILE A 69 0.74 9.71 -2.02
C ILE A 69 0.31 9.82 -0.56
N GLU A 70 -0.95 10.15 -0.34
CA GLU A 70 -1.54 10.22 0.98
C GLU A 70 -2.55 9.10 1.12
N VAL A 71 -2.49 8.38 2.24
CA VAL A 71 -3.32 7.22 2.52
C VAL A 71 -4.06 7.47 3.82
N ASP A 72 -5.39 7.51 3.72
CA ASP A 72 -6.27 7.54 4.89
C ASP A 72 -6.83 6.14 5.11
N PHE A 73 -6.90 5.69 6.36
CA PHE A 73 -7.49 4.41 6.70
C PHE A 73 -8.05 4.42 8.12
N THR A 74 -8.95 3.50 8.42
CA THR A 74 -9.49 3.29 9.78
C THR A 74 -8.97 1.98 10.35
N THR A 75 -8.85 1.90 11.68
CA THR A 75 -8.52 0.65 12.37
C THR A 75 -9.75 0.01 13.02
N GLY A 76 -9.68 -1.27 13.33
CA GLY A 76 -10.64 -1.90 14.22
C GLY A 76 -10.46 -1.37 15.65
N ALA A 77 -11.52 -0.86 16.27
CA ALA A 77 -11.47 -0.44 17.67
C ALA A 77 -11.23 -1.65 18.60
N SER A 78 -10.21 -1.55 19.44
CA SER A 78 -9.94 -2.51 20.50
C SER A 78 -10.64 -2.15 21.81
N ASN A 79 -11.00 -3.18 22.58
CA ASN A 79 -11.49 -3.02 23.95
C ASN A 79 -10.35 -2.81 24.98
N LYS A 80 -9.09 -2.97 24.56
CA LYS A 80 -7.93 -2.75 25.42
C LYS A 80 -7.40 -1.32 25.22
N ALA A 81 -7.20 -0.62 26.33
CA ALA A 81 -6.58 0.69 26.29
C ALA A 81 -5.16 0.60 25.71
N ASN A 82 -4.83 1.52 24.80
CA ASN A 82 -3.51 1.65 24.16
C ASN A 82 -3.04 0.41 23.37
N GLU A 83 -3.96 -0.39 22.82
CA GLU A 83 -3.54 -1.46 21.90
C GLU A 83 -3.13 -0.88 20.55
N SER A 84 -1.98 -1.32 20.04
CA SER A 84 -1.41 -0.90 18.75
C SER A 84 -0.93 -2.09 17.94
N LEU A 85 -0.81 -1.87 16.63
CA LEU A 85 -0.03 -2.73 15.74
C LEU A 85 1.37 -2.14 15.57
N ASP A 86 2.37 -2.83 16.09
CA ASP A 86 3.74 -2.37 15.99
C ASP A 86 4.40 -2.87 14.70
N ASN A 87 5.30 -2.08 14.10
CA ASN A 87 6.06 -2.47 12.91
C ASN A 87 5.20 -2.86 11.70
N VAL A 88 4.03 -2.23 11.52
CA VAL A 88 3.25 -2.38 10.29
C VAL A 88 4.05 -1.82 9.12
N THR A 89 4.12 -2.56 8.02
CA THR A 89 4.76 -2.11 6.78
C THR A 89 3.71 -1.76 5.74
N ALA A 90 3.77 -0.56 5.18
CA ALA A 90 3.03 -0.19 3.98
C ALA A 90 3.92 -0.33 2.75
N GLU A 91 3.53 -1.21 1.83
CA GLU A 91 4.16 -1.35 0.51
C GLU A 91 3.34 -0.59 -0.54
N PHE A 92 3.97 0.41 -1.15
CA PHE A 92 3.38 1.23 -2.19
C PHE A 92 3.78 0.70 -3.56
N GLU A 93 2.80 0.57 -4.46
CA GLU A 93 3.00 0.25 -5.87
C GLU A 93 2.26 1.28 -6.73
N MET A 94 2.88 1.72 -7.83
CA MET A 94 2.29 2.70 -8.73
C MET A 94 2.60 2.34 -10.19
N LEU A 95 1.57 2.42 -11.05
CA LEU A 95 1.72 2.27 -12.50
C LEU A 95 1.86 3.65 -13.14
N LEU A 96 3.11 4.05 -13.36
CA LEU A 96 3.45 5.37 -13.90
C LEU A 96 3.42 5.33 -15.44
N PRO A 97 2.63 6.19 -16.12
CA PRO A 97 2.66 6.31 -17.58
C PRO A 97 4.03 6.79 -18.07
N THR A 98 4.48 6.22 -19.19
CA THR A 98 5.74 6.64 -19.83
C THR A 98 5.51 7.46 -21.09
N SER A 99 6.44 8.35 -21.40
CA SER A 99 6.40 9.21 -22.60
C SER A 99 6.81 8.49 -23.89
N ASP A 100 7.48 7.35 -23.80
CA ASP A 100 8.36 6.86 -24.87
C ASP A 100 7.75 5.75 -25.75
N ALA A 101 6.46 5.41 -25.60
CA ALA A 101 5.85 4.37 -26.44
C ALA A 101 4.47 4.72 -27.02
N PRO A 102 4.21 4.34 -28.30
CA PRO A 102 2.94 4.58 -28.99
C PRO A 102 1.73 3.84 -28.37
N ASN A 103 1.97 2.88 -27.46
CA ASN A 103 0.93 2.06 -26.82
C ASN A 103 0.92 2.23 -25.28
N ALA A 104 0.99 3.48 -24.78
CA ALA A 104 0.82 3.82 -23.36
C ALA A 104 1.54 2.84 -22.40
N SER A 105 2.85 2.62 -22.59
CA SER A 105 3.59 1.76 -21.67
C SER A 105 3.60 2.38 -20.27
N VAL A 106 3.38 1.56 -19.26
CA VAL A 106 3.52 1.94 -17.86
C VAL A 106 4.86 1.41 -17.33
N VAL A 107 5.35 1.98 -16.24
CA VAL A 107 6.43 1.43 -15.41
C VAL A 107 5.82 1.11 -14.06
N LEU A 108 6.14 -0.05 -13.50
CA LEU A 108 5.79 -0.37 -12.12
C LEU A 108 6.87 0.19 -11.21
N ILE A 109 6.56 1.24 -10.47
CA ILE A 109 7.42 1.78 -9.42
C ILE A 109 6.92 1.32 -8.06
N SER A 110 7.83 1.09 -7.12
CA SER A 110 7.45 0.65 -5.78
C SER A 110 8.33 1.25 -4.68
N GLY A 111 7.85 1.14 -3.45
CA GLY A 111 8.59 1.48 -2.24
C GLY A 111 7.87 0.98 -0.99
N LYS A 112 8.50 1.10 0.16
CA LYS A 112 7.91 0.68 1.43
C LYS A 112 8.29 1.63 2.57
N ALA A 113 7.41 1.73 3.55
CA ALA A 113 7.65 2.39 4.83
C ALA A 113 7.15 1.51 5.97
N ALA A 114 7.93 1.40 7.04
CA ALA A 114 7.50 0.74 8.27
C ALA A 114 7.08 1.80 9.29
N TYR A 115 6.11 1.51 10.14
CA TYR A 115 5.57 2.44 11.13
C TYR A 115 5.80 1.89 12.53
N TRP A 116 6.08 2.77 13.49
CA TRP A 116 6.40 2.38 14.87
C TRP A 116 5.24 1.63 15.54
N ALA A 117 4.09 2.29 15.62
CA ALA A 117 2.88 1.76 16.23
C ALA A 117 1.68 2.46 15.57
N ILE A 118 0.70 1.68 15.12
CA ILE A 118 -0.59 2.19 14.63
C ILE A 118 -1.65 1.83 15.68
N ALA A 119 -2.31 2.83 16.27
CA ALA A 119 -3.29 2.58 17.31
C ALA A 119 -4.54 1.85 16.78
N LEU A 120 -5.11 0.96 17.59
CA LEU A 120 -6.38 0.26 17.31
C LEU A 120 -7.55 0.97 17.99
N ASP A 121 -7.76 2.23 17.66
CA ASP A 121 -8.71 3.14 18.34
C ASP A 121 -9.98 3.43 17.52
N GLY A 122 -10.08 2.90 16.29
CA GLY A 122 -11.20 3.14 15.41
C GLY A 122 -11.22 4.53 14.76
N GLN A 123 -10.17 5.33 14.91
CA GLN A 123 -10.04 6.63 14.28
C GLN A 123 -9.46 6.53 12.86
N VAL A 124 -9.45 7.67 12.17
CA VAL A 124 -8.78 7.81 10.88
C VAL A 124 -7.30 8.07 11.14
N HIS A 125 -6.45 7.29 10.48
CA HIS A 125 -5.01 7.41 10.49
C HIS A 125 -4.52 7.85 9.11
N HIS A 126 -3.38 8.54 9.09
CA HIS A 126 -2.84 9.15 7.87
C HIS A 126 -1.41 8.67 7.61
N LEU A 127 -1.16 8.12 6.43
CA LEU A 127 0.20 7.84 5.94
C LEU A 127 0.54 8.77 4.79
N ILE A 128 1.83 9.07 4.65
CA ILE A 128 2.32 9.83 3.50
C ILE A 128 3.60 9.22 2.92
N ALA A 129 3.66 9.19 1.60
CA ALA A 129 4.82 8.74 0.82
C ALA A 129 4.99 9.63 -0.41
N PHE A 130 6.19 9.60 -1.01
CA PHE A 130 6.54 10.54 -2.08
C PHE A 130 7.33 9.87 -3.20
N VAL A 131 7.04 10.27 -4.45
CA VAL A 131 7.85 9.95 -5.63
C VAL A 131 8.78 11.11 -5.95
N PRO A 132 10.11 10.90 -5.98
CA PRO A 132 11.06 11.94 -6.32
C PRO A 132 10.86 12.49 -7.74
N PRO A 133 11.08 13.80 -7.96
CA PRO A 133 10.95 14.41 -9.28
C PRO A 133 11.84 13.77 -10.33
N ARG A 134 13.00 13.24 -9.94
CA ARG A 134 13.93 12.55 -10.86
C ARG A 134 13.37 11.23 -11.38
N ILE A 135 12.57 10.52 -10.58
CA ILE A 135 11.87 9.31 -11.03
C ILE A 135 10.80 9.70 -12.06
N LEU A 136 10.06 10.78 -11.81
CA LEU A 136 9.08 11.31 -12.76
C LEU A 136 9.76 11.74 -14.07
N GLU A 137 10.81 12.55 -14.01
CA GLU A 137 11.60 12.96 -15.21
C GLU A 137 12.08 11.75 -16.01
N LYS A 138 12.59 10.72 -15.34
CA LYS A 138 13.13 9.51 -15.98
C LYS A 138 12.07 8.75 -16.78
N PHE A 139 10.85 8.66 -16.28
CA PHE A 139 9.84 7.76 -16.85
C PHE A 139 8.72 8.49 -17.58
N SER A 140 8.22 9.62 -17.07
CA SER A 140 7.15 10.39 -17.70
C SER A 140 7.66 11.57 -18.53
N GLY A 141 8.98 11.75 -18.65
CA GLY A 141 9.61 12.85 -19.43
C GLY A 141 9.43 14.25 -18.81
N SER A 142 8.72 14.36 -17.69
CA SER A 142 8.42 15.63 -17.00
C SER A 142 8.09 15.41 -15.54
N SER A 143 8.64 16.25 -14.66
CA SER A 143 8.24 16.37 -13.25
C SER A 143 7.15 17.43 -13.00
N ARG A 144 6.49 17.92 -14.06
CA ARG A 144 5.45 18.96 -13.96
C ARG A 144 4.09 18.37 -14.25
N MET A 145 3.68 17.44 -13.41
CA MET A 145 2.38 16.79 -13.52
C MET A 145 1.27 17.72 -13.03
N SER A 146 0.16 17.77 -13.75
CA SER A 146 -1.05 18.47 -13.29
C SER A 146 -1.76 17.66 -12.21
N LYS A 147 -2.58 18.30 -11.36
CA LYS A 147 -3.44 17.58 -10.40
C LYS A 147 -4.38 16.59 -11.11
N SER A 148 -4.87 16.95 -12.30
CA SER A 148 -5.76 16.08 -13.08
C SER A 148 -5.06 14.84 -13.62
N ASP A 149 -3.77 14.91 -13.94
CA ASP A 149 -3.02 13.75 -14.41
C ASP A 149 -2.60 12.86 -13.25
N ALA A 150 -2.18 13.43 -12.12
CA ALA A 150 -1.86 12.70 -10.90
C ALA A 150 -3.04 11.82 -10.42
N LYS A 151 -4.28 12.34 -10.49
CA LYS A 151 -5.49 11.59 -10.12
C LYS A 151 -5.78 10.37 -11.00
N LYS A 152 -5.20 10.28 -12.20
CA LYS A 152 -5.36 9.15 -13.13
C LYS A 152 -4.31 8.07 -12.90
N ILE A 153 -3.26 8.35 -12.13
CA ILE A 153 -2.21 7.39 -11.86
C ILE A 153 -2.77 6.31 -10.94
N GLU A 154 -2.54 5.06 -11.31
CA GLU A 154 -3.00 3.93 -10.52
C GLU A 154 -1.99 3.66 -9.41
N THR A 155 -2.47 3.73 -8.17
CA THR A 155 -1.66 3.55 -6.97
C THR A 155 -2.32 2.51 -6.08
N LYS A 156 -1.52 1.67 -5.45
CA LYS A 156 -1.95 0.66 -4.49
C LYS A 156 -1.05 0.72 -3.26
N VAL A 157 -1.65 0.51 -2.10
CA VAL A 157 -0.93 0.29 -0.84
C VAL A 157 -1.31 -1.10 -0.30
N ILE A 158 -0.31 -1.86 0.14
CA ILE A 158 -0.50 -3.15 0.82
C ILE A 158 0.04 -2.99 2.24
N PHE A 159 -0.81 -3.22 3.23
CA PHE A 159 -0.43 -3.24 4.63
C PHE A 159 -0.04 -4.66 5.04
N LYS A 160 1.13 -4.79 5.66
CA LYS A 160 1.65 -6.05 6.19
C LYS A 160 1.97 -5.94 7.67
N TYR A 161 1.66 -7.00 8.40
CA TYR A 161 2.02 -7.18 9.80
C TYR A 161 2.57 -8.59 9.98
N ASN A 162 3.81 -8.71 10.45
CA ASN A 162 4.55 -9.98 10.51
C ASN A 162 4.54 -10.75 9.18
N ASP A 163 4.88 -10.07 8.09
CA ASP A 163 4.88 -10.56 6.69
C ASP A 163 3.51 -10.97 6.12
N ALA A 164 2.45 -10.99 6.93
CA ALA A 164 1.10 -11.27 6.47
C ALA A 164 0.42 -10.00 5.94
N GLU A 165 -0.18 -10.09 4.76
CA GLU A 165 -1.06 -9.03 4.24
C GLU A 165 -2.31 -8.92 5.13
N ILE A 166 -2.53 -7.74 5.70
CA ILE A 166 -3.67 -7.44 6.58
C ILE A 166 -4.71 -6.53 5.94
N ALA A 167 -4.32 -5.73 4.94
CA ALA A 167 -5.22 -4.93 4.11
C ALA A 167 -4.55 -4.49 2.81
N THR A 168 -5.36 -4.16 1.81
CA THR A 168 -4.92 -3.55 0.55
C THR A 168 -5.89 -2.44 0.15
N GLY A 169 -5.35 -1.28 -0.23
CA GLY A 169 -6.10 -0.14 -0.75
C GLY A 169 -5.70 0.21 -2.18
N TYR A 170 -6.61 0.83 -2.91
CA TYR A 170 -6.41 1.25 -4.30
C TYR A 170 -6.87 2.68 -4.50
N GLN A 171 -6.09 3.45 -5.26
CA GLN A 171 -6.58 4.70 -5.84
C GLN A 171 -7.53 4.37 -6.98
N VAL A 172 -8.79 4.75 -6.81
CA VAL A 172 -9.84 4.49 -7.81
C VAL A 172 -10.18 5.79 -8.53
N ALA A 173 -9.85 5.86 -9.82
CA ALA A 173 -10.31 6.96 -10.66
C ALA A 173 -11.85 6.91 -10.80
N ARG A 174 -12.49 8.08 -11.01
CA ARG A 174 -13.97 8.25 -11.04
C ARG A 174 -14.73 7.26 -11.95
N GLN A 175 -14.08 6.71 -12.97
CA GLN A 175 -14.67 5.79 -13.95
C GLN A 175 -14.17 4.34 -13.82
N SER A 176 -13.46 4.00 -12.74
CA SER A 176 -12.95 2.65 -12.50
C SER A 176 -13.44 2.08 -11.18
N THR A 177 -13.20 0.80 -10.95
CA THR A 177 -13.48 0.11 -9.68
C THR A 177 -12.19 -0.44 -9.08
N ALA A 178 -12.17 -0.66 -7.76
CA ALA A 178 -11.02 -1.27 -7.09
C ALA A 178 -10.64 -2.63 -7.73
N ALA A 179 -11.63 -3.43 -8.15
CA ALA A 179 -11.41 -4.71 -8.82
C ALA A 179 -10.68 -4.57 -10.17
N GLN A 180 -11.04 -3.56 -10.98
CA GLN A 180 -10.36 -3.29 -12.25
C GLN A 180 -8.92 -2.82 -12.04
N VAL A 181 -8.69 -1.96 -11.05
CA VAL A 181 -7.33 -1.52 -10.70
C VAL A 181 -6.52 -2.71 -10.18
N ALA A 182 -7.09 -3.55 -9.32
CA ALA A 182 -6.46 -4.78 -8.84
C ALA A 182 -6.06 -5.72 -9.98
N GLU A 183 -6.95 -5.92 -10.95
CA GLU A 183 -6.67 -6.72 -12.14
C GLU A 183 -5.51 -6.14 -12.96
N ARG A 184 -5.45 -4.81 -13.13
CA ARG A 184 -4.34 -4.16 -13.83
C ARG A 184 -3.01 -4.35 -13.11
N PHE A 185 -2.96 -4.23 -11.78
CA PHE A 185 -1.77 -4.57 -11.00
C PHE A 185 -1.40 -6.06 -11.12
N ALA A 186 -2.38 -6.97 -11.10
CA ALA A 186 -2.13 -8.41 -11.25
C ALA A 186 -1.52 -8.73 -12.63
N LYS A 187 -2.07 -8.16 -13.70
CA LYS A 187 -1.52 -8.26 -15.07
C LYS A 187 -0.13 -7.63 -15.15
N ALA A 188 0.06 -6.45 -14.58
CA ALA A 188 1.36 -5.77 -14.58
C ALA A 188 2.47 -6.65 -13.97
N LYS A 189 2.17 -7.40 -12.90
CA LYS A 189 3.12 -8.31 -12.24
C LYS A 189 3.58 -9.47 -13.13
N THR A 190 2.74 -9.96 -14.04
CA THR A 190 3.04 -11.10 -14.93
C THR A 190 3.69 -10.70 -16.26
N LEU A 191 3.67 -9.41 -16.62
CA LEU A 191 4.29 -8.93 -17.86
C LEU A 191 5.83 -9.04 -17.80
N PRO A 192 6.47 -9.85 -18.67
CA PRO A 192 7.91 -10.11 -18.59
C PRO A 192 8.77 -8.88 -18.95
N ASN A 193 8.27 -8.02 -19.83
CA ASN A 193 9.00 -6.84 -20.32
C ASN A 193 8.57 -5.54 -19.61
N LEU A 194 7.76 -5.62 -18.55
CA LEU A 194 7.37 -4.44 -17.81
C LEU A 194 8.52 -3.97 -16.93
N VAL A 195 9.02 -2.75 -17.17
CA VAL A 195 10.08 -2.14 -16.36
C VAL A 195 9.60 -2.02 -14.90
N ARG A 196 10.47 -2.42 -13.97
CA ARG A 196 10.24 -2.38 -12.52
C ARG A 196 11.31 -1.54 -11.85
N GLN A 197 10.90 -0.46 -11.19
CA GLN A 197 11.79 0.38 -10.40
C GLN A 197 11.43 0.24 -8.91
N LYS A 198 12.25 -0.51 -8.18
CA LYS A 198 12.18 -0.56 -6.72
C LYS A 198 12.73 0.72 -6.12
N ASP A 199 12.34 0.99 -4.88
CA ASP A 199 12.79 2.12 -4.05
C ASP A 199 12.60 3.50 -4.70
N ALA A 200 11.55 3.61 -5.51
CA ALA A 200 11.15 4.85 -6.19
C ALA A 200 10.06 5.62 -5.44
N ILE A 201 9.38 4.97 -4.50
CA ILE A 201 8.44 5.60 -3.58
C ILE A 201 9.11 5.64 -2.19
N LEU A 202 9.20 6.83 -1.61
CA LEU A 202 9.90 7.08 -0.35
C LEU A 202 8.89 7.38 0.76
N GLY A 203 9.09 6.79 1.93
CA GLY A 203 8.40 7.22 3.16
C GLY A 203 8.78 8.66 3.53
N GLN A 204 7.96 9.31 4.34
CA GLN A 204 8.15 10.71 4.74
C GLN A 204 9.55 11.00 5.31
N ASP A 205 10.09 10.06 6.09
CA ASP A 205 11.40 10.09 6.74
C ASP A 205 12.57 10.33 5.76
N LYS A 206 12.43 9.86 4.51
CA LYS A 206 13.45 9.94 3.46
C LYS A 206 13.25 11.14 2.53
N THR A 207 12.43 12.11 2.93
CA THR A 207 12.01 13.22 2.06
C THR A 207 12.21 14.58 2.73
N PRO A 208 12.15 15.69 1.97
CA PRO A 208 12.15 17.04 2.55
C PRO A 208 11.02 17.35 3.54
N TRP A 209 10.02 16.48 3.68
CA TRP A 209 8.89 16.60 4.60
C TRP A 209 9.08 15.85 5.91
N SER A 210 10.24 15.22 6.15
CA SER A 210 10.50 14.37 7.33
C SER A 210 10.24 15.05 8.68
N VAL A 211 10.25 16.37 8.73
CA VAL A 211 10.06 17.18 9.95
C VAL A 211 8.75 17.99 9.94
N LEU A 212 7.87 17.79 8.95
CA LEU A 212 6.62 18.53 8.82
C LEU A 212 5.44 17.67 9.26
N ASN A 213 4.46 18.27 9.94
CA ASN A 213 3.19 17.62 10.32
C ASN A 213 3.38 16.26 11.04
N TYR A 214 4.41 16.16 11.90
CA TYR A 214 4.79 14.89 12.53
C TYR A 214 3.70 14.27 13.42
N ASP A 215 2.80 15.10 13.98
CA ASP A 215 1.66 14.65 14.79
C ASP A 215 0.42 14.26 13.94
N TYR A 216 0.39 14.60 12.66
CA TYR A 216 -0.74 14.31 11.79
C TYR A 216 -0.61 12.95 11.09
N PHE A 217 0.62 12.57 10.73
CA PHE A 217 0.91 11.32 10.05
C PHE A 217 1.46 10.27 11.01
N GLU A 218 1.18 9.00 10.73
CA GLU A 218 1.77 7.88 11.47
C GLU A 218 3.30 7.90 11.40
N GLN A 219 3.93 7.69 12.55
CA GLN A 219 5.37 7.84 12.68
C GLN A 219 6.11 6.69 11.98
N VAL A 220 6.88 7.02 10.94
CA VAL A 220 7.74 6.08 10.24
C VAL A 220 8.86 5.59 11.18
N ASN A 221 9.10 4.29 11.19
CA ASN A 221 10.24 3.65 11.85
C ASN A 221 11.46 3.62 10.90
N PRO A 222 12.49 4.46 11.13
CA PRO A 222 13.64 4.56 10.23
C PRO A 222 14.60 3.36 10.35
N ASP A 223 14.49 2.55 11.41
CA ASP A 223 15.41 1.47 11.72
C ASP A 223 15.10 0.18 10.94
N VAL A 224 13.90 0.07 10.38
CA VAL A 224 13.45 -1.08 9.59
C VAL A 224 13.79 -0.85 8.11
N LYS A 225 14.78 -1.62 7.59
CA LYS A 225 15.26 -1.55 6.20
C LYS A 225 14.53 -2.49 5.25
#